data_AF-Q8GDL2-F1
#
_entry.id   AF-Q8GDL2-F1
#
_cell.length_a   1.000
_cell.length_b   1.000
_cell.length_c   1.000
_cell.angle_alpha   90.00
_cell.angle_beta   90.00
_cell.angle_gamma   90.00
#
_symmetry.space_group_name_H-M   'P 1'
#
loop_
_entity.id
_entity.type
_entity.pdbx_description
1 polymer ?
#
loop_
_entity_poly.entity_id
_entity_poly.type
_entity_poly.pdbx_seq_one_letter_code
_entity_poly.pdbx_strand_id
1 'polypeptide(L)'
;MTTIIASDSVIPVSKISASVDQKTSLDNSQINQALIDKLCAELGGTEDVRLALVKVNLTTEPDTENNLNQENESVIVEVYGITSTTYLPQIKDTLVKWKDNQEAIVKINGVGIVVSKENADKLIGI
;
A
#
# COMPACT_ATOMS: atom_id res chain seq x y z
N MET A 1 18.34 36.38 -40.71
CA MET A 1 17.74 36.10 -39.39
C MET A 1 16.58 35.15 -39.66
N THR A 2 16.74 33.86 -39.41
CA THR A 2 15.73 32.84 -39.76
C THR A 2 14.95 32.50 -38.49
N THR A 3 13.67 32.89 -38.46
CA THR A 3 12.76 32.56 -37.36
C THR A 3 12.25 31.14 -37.55
N ILE A 4 12.58 30.24 -36.63
CA ILE A 4 11.97 28.91 -36.54
C ILE A 4 10.62 29.08 -35.85
N ILE A 5 9.53 28.81 -36.57
CA ILE A 5 8.20 28.66 -35.97
C ILE A 5 8.09 27.23 -35.43
N ALA A 6 7.98 27.07 -34.12
CA ALA A 6 7.61 25.79 -33.53
C ALA A 6 6.13 25.55 -33.83
N SER A 7 5.84 24.49 -34.60
CA SER A 7 4.47 24.09 -34.92
C SER A 7 3.86 23.39 -33.72
N ASP A 8 2.82 23.98 -33.12
CA ASP A 8 2.04 23.37 -32.05
C ASP A 8 1.11 22.29 -32.66
N SER A 9 1.61 21.05 -32.73
CA SER A 9 0.86 19.91 -33.30
C SER A 9 0.26 19.09 -32.16
N VAL A 10 -1.07 19.04 -32.09
CA VAL A 10 -1.82 18.23 -31.12
C VAL A 10 -2.50 17.06 -31.81
N ILE A 11 -2.45 15.87 -31.20
CA ILE A 11 -3.15 14.68 -31.68
C ILE A 11 -4.55 14.65 -31.03
N PRO A 12 -5.65 14.64 -31.82
CA PRO A 12 -6.99 14.58 -31.25
C PRO A 12 -7.25 13.21 -30.60
N VAL A 13 -7.96 13.21 -29.47
CA VAL A 13 -8.44 11.98 -28.83
C VAL A 13 -9.32 11.23 -29.83
N SER A 14 -8.89 10.04 -30.26
CA SER A 14 -9.59 9.23 -31.27
C SER A 14 -10.40 8.08 -30.67
N LYS A 15 -10.14 7.71 -29.41
CA LYS A 15 -10.84 6.66 -28.68
C LYS A 15 -10.89 7.01 -27.19
N ILE A 16 -12.02 6.71 -26.56
CA ILE A 16 -12.22 6.77 -25.12
C ILE A 16 -12.62 5.37 -24.67
N SER A 17 -11.95 4.85 -23.65
CA SER A 17 -12.33 3.60 -22.97
C SER A 17 -12.43 3.88 -21.48
N ALA A 18 -13.42 3.27 -20.84
CA ALA A 18 -13.61 3.33 -19.39
C ALA A 18 -14.04 1.93 -18.91
N SER A 19 -13.50 1.51 -17.76
CA SER A 19 -13.97 0.37 -16.98
C SER A 19 -14.54 0.89 -15.67
N VAL A 20 -15.49 0.15 -15.11
CA VAL A 20 -16.05 0.43 -13.78
C VAL A 20 -15.89 -0.83 -12.95
N ASP A 21 -15.02 -0.76 -11.96
CA ASP A 21 -14.83 -1.80 -10.96
C ASP A 21 -15.58 -1.42 -9.68
N GLN A 22 -16.33 -2.36 -9.10
CA GLN A 22 -17.02 -2.10 -7.85
C GLN A 22 -15.98 -2.03 -6.73
N LYS A 23 -15.83 -0.84 -6.14
CA LYS A 23 -15.03 -0.68 -4.92
C LYS A 23 -15.71 -1.45 -3.79
N THR A 24 -14.93 -2.17 -2.98
CA THR A 24 -15.38 -2.71 -1.71
C THR A 24 -15.92 -1.57 -0.84
N SER A 25 -16.82 -1.88 0.10
CA SER A 25 -17.32 -0.88 1.05
C SER A 25 -16.28 -0.46 2.08
N LEU A 26 -15.03 -0.94 1.96
CA LEU A 26 -14.00 -0.79 2.95
C LEU A 26 -13.27 0.53 2.74
N ASP A 27 -13.17 1.31 3.81
CA ASP A 27 -12.43 2.57 3.76
C ASP A 27 -10.93 2.30 3.90
N ASN A 28 -10.11 3.04 3.14
CA ASN A 28 -8.65 2.88 3.20
C ASN A 28 -8.11 3.13 4.62
N SER A 29 -8.74 3.99 5.42
CA SER A 29 -8.37 4.20 6.82
C SER A 29 -8.56 2.93 7.67
N GLN A 30 -9.63 2.17 7.43
CA GLN A 30 -9.87 0.90 8.13
C GLN A 30 -8.82 -0.15 7.76
N ILE A 31 -8.45 -0.21 6.48
CA ILE A 31 -7.38 -1.10 5.99
C ILE A 31 -6.05 -0.70 6.62
N ASN A 32 -5.68 0.58 6.54
CA ASN A 32 -4.43 1.10 7.11
C ASN A 32 -4.31 0.78 8.60
N GLN A 33 -5.37 1.03 9.38
CA GLN A 33 -5.39 0.77 10.81
C GLN A 33 -5.23 -0.73 11.10
N ALA A 34 -5.99 -1.58 10.41
CA ALA A 34 -5.91 -3.03 10.61
C ALA A 34 -4.51 -3.59 10.25
N LEU A 35 -3.88 -3.07 9.21
CA LEU A 35 -2.53 -3.46 8.82
C LEU A 35 -1.49 -2.95 9.84
N ILE A 36 -1.61 -1.73 10.36
CA ILE A 36 -0.72 -1.25 11.45
C ILE A 36 -0.88 -2.11 12.70
N ASP A 37 -2.10 -2.44 13.10
CA ASP A 37 -2.36 -3.28 14.27
C ASP A 37 -1.77 -4.68 14.07
N LYS A 38 -1.93 -5.24 12.87
CA LYS A 38 -1.34 -6.53 12.48
C LYS A 38 0.19 -6.50 12.48
N LEU A 39 0.80 -5.45 11.94
CA LEU A 39 2.25 -5.25 11.98
C LEU A 39 2.74 -5.19 13.42
N CYS A 40 2.06 -4.43 14.28
CA CYS A 40 2.39 -4.36 15.70
C CYS A 40 2.32 -5.75 16.37
N ALA A 41 1.30 -6.54 16.07
CA ALA A 41 1.14 -7.88 16.63
C ALA A 41 2.25 -8.85 16.17
N GLU A 42 2.63 -8.82 14.89
CA GLU A 42 3.68 -9.70 14.34
C GLU A 42 5.09 -9.33 14.82
N LEU A 43 5.31 -8.07 15.17
CA LEU A 43 6.53 -7.61 15.82
C LEU A 43 6.57 -7.88 17.33
N GLY A 44 5.52 -8.51 17.89
CA GLY A 44 5.45 -8.95 19.29
C GLY A 44 4.47 -8.20 20.18
N GLY A 45 3.82 -7.14 19.69
CA GLY A 45 2.73 -6.45 20.38
C GLY A 45 3.11 -5.72 21.68
N THR A 46 4.42 -5.53 21.93
CA THR A 46 4.90 -4.87 23.15
C THR A 46 4.80 -3.34 23.06
N GLU A 47 4.92 -2.66 24.20
CA GLU A 47 4.90 -1.19 24.24
C GLU A 47 6.08 -0.60 23.45
N ASP A 48 7.25 -1.23 23.49
CA ASP A 48 8.41 -0.80 22.70
C ASP A 48 8.15 -0.85 21.19
N VAL A 49 7.41 -1.87 20.72
CA VAL A 49 6.97 -1.96 19.31
C VAL A 49 6.00 -0.85 18.98
N ARG A 50 5.01 -0.59 19.85
CA ARG A 50 4.03 0.49 19.64
C ARG A 50 4.72 1.85 19.56
N LEU A 51 5.71 2.08 20.43
CA LEU A 51 6.52 3.29 20.41
C LEU A 51 7.35 3.39 19.11
N ALA A 52 7.91 2.28 18.65
CA ALA A 52 8.67 2.23 17.39
C ALA A 52 7.80 2.47 16.15
N LEU A 53 6.50 2.19 16.22
CA LEU A 53 5.54 2.41 15.13
C LEU A 53 4.83 3.78 15.19
N VAL A 54 5.00 4.57 16.26
CA VAL A 54 4.23 5.82 16.47
C VAL A 54 4.46 6.89 15.39
N LYS A 55 5.62 6.87 14.73
CA LYS A 55 5.97 7.77 13.61
C LYS A 55 6.04 7.05 12.27
N VAL A 56 5.59 5.80 12.23
CA VAL A 56 5.44 5.01 11.00
C VAL A 56 4.05 5.27 10.47
N ASN A 57 3.98 5.69 9.21
CA ASN A 57 2.73 5.82 8.49
C ASN A 57 2.64 4.67 7.48
N LEU A 58 1.46 4.08 7.39
CA LEU A 58 1.12 3.05 6.42
C LEU A 58 -0.11 3.51 5.66
N THR A 59 0.00 3.54 4.34
CA THR A 59 -1.08 3.89 3.44
C THR A 59 -1.27 2.80 2.41
N THR A 60 -2.53 2.51 2.09
CA THR A 60 -2.90 1.54 1.07
C THR A 60 -3.62 2.17 -0.10
N GLU A 61 -3.32 1.63 -1.28
CA GLU A 61 -4.09 1.85 -2.50
C GLU A 61 -4.61 0.52 -3.04
N PRO A 62 -5.83 0.48 -3.60
CA PRO A 62 -6.35 -0.74 -4.22
C PRO A 62 -5.52 -1.11 -5.45
N ASP A 63 -5.15 -2.38 -5.57
CA ASP A 63 -4.49 -2.90 -6.77
C ASP A 63 -5.54 -3.34 -7.81
N THR A 64 -5.92 -2.43 -8.69
CA THR A 64 -6.98 -2.68 -9.69
C THR A 64 -6.63 -3.79 -10.69
N GLU A 65 -5.36 -4.16 -10.83
CA GLU A 65 -4.94 -5.25 -11.73
C GLU A 65 -5.13 -6.64 -11.12
N ASN A 66 -5.01 -6.74 -9.80
CA ASN A 66 -5.03 -8.03 -9.08
C ASN A 66 -6.34 -8.29 -8.30
N ASN A 67 -7.25 -7.31 -8.24
CA ASN A 67 -8.56 -7.44 -7.61
C ASN A 67 -9.58 -8.17 -8.49
N LEU A 68 -9.36 -9.46 -8.73
CA LEU A 68 -10.19 -10.28 -9.63
C LEU A 68 -11.41 -10.93 -8.95
N ASN A 69 -11.47 -10.96 -7.62
CA ASN A 69 -12.51 -11.67 -6.85
C ASN A 69 -12.97 -10.86 -5.62
N GLN A 70 -14.29 -10.85 -5.36
CA GLN A 70 -14.92 -10.04 -4.30
C GLN A 70 -14.60 -10.52 -2.85
N GLU A 71 -13.99 -11.70 -2.69
CA GLU A 71 -13.65 -12.25 -1.37
C GLU A 71 -12.42 -11.57 -0.75
N ASN A 72 -11.47 -11.16 -1.60
CA ASN A 72 -10.22 -10.55 -1.16
C ASN A 72 -10.01 -9.21 -1.86
N GLU A 73 -9.48 -8.25 -1.12
CA GLU A 73 -9.02 -6.98 -1.63
C GLU A 73 -7.50 -6.97 -1.65
N SER A 74 -6.95 -6.94 -2.87
CA SER A 74 -5.53 -6.76 -3.13
C SER A 74 -5.16 -5.29 -2.99
N VAL A 75 -4.13 -5.01 -2.19
CA VAL A 75 -3.66 -3.65 -1.91
C VAL A 75 -2.16 -3.52 -2.13
N ILE A 76 -1.78 -2.33 -2.58
CA ILE A 76 -0.40 -1.84 -2.59
C ILE A 76 -0.17 -1.12 -1.27
N VAL A 77 0.86 -1.52 -0.52
CA VAL A 77 1.20 -0.94 0.77
C VAL A 77 2.41 -0.02 0.63
N GLU A 78 2.26 1.24 1.01
CA GLU A 78 3.38 2.18 1.18
C GLU A 78 3.62 2.44 2.66
N VAL A 79 4.89 2.32 3.09
CA VAL A 79 5.32 2.60 4.47
C VAL A 79 6.39 3.68 4.46
N TYR A 80 6.18 4.71 5.27
CA TYR A 80 7.08 5.85 5.34
C TYR A 80 7.12 6.47 6.74
N GLY A 81 8.12 7.32 6.97
CA GLY A 81 8.29 8.02 8.25
C GLY A 81 9.51 7.50 8.99
N ILE A 82 9.41 7.41 10.31
CA ILE A 82 10.55 7.17 11.20
C ILE A 82 10.25 6.03 12.17
N THR A 83 11.23 5.15 12.35
CA THR A 83 11.23 4.09 13.37
C THR A 83 12.63 3.95 13.98
N SER A 84 12.79 3.07 14.97
CA SER A 84 14.14 2.75 15.49
C SER A 84 14.91 1.88 14.49
N THR A 85 16.23 2.05 14.44
CA THR A 85 17.12 1.16 13.67
C THR A 85 16.96 -0.33 13.99
N THR A 86 16.55 -0.68 15.21
CA THR A 86 16.28 -2.06 15.62
C THR A 86 15.07 -2.66 14.90
N TYR A 87 14.01 -1.88 14.72
CA TYR A 87 12.74 -2.35 14.14
C TYR A 87 12.65 -2.12 12.63
N LEU A 88 13.46 -1.23 12.04
CA LEU A 88 13.51 -1.00 10.60
C LEU A 88 13.61 -2.30 9.76
N PRO A 89 14.60 -3.20 9.99
CA PRO A 89 14.69 -4.43 9.21
C PRO A 89 13.50 -5.35 9.46
N GLN A 90 13.01 -5.44 10.71
CA GLN A 90 11.88 -6.31 11.04
C GLN A 90 10.58 -5.87 10.36
N ILE A 91 10.34 -4.57 10.25
CA ILE A 91 9.20 -4.02 9.52
C ILE A 91 9.31 -4.38 8.03
N LYS A 92 10.47 -4.13 7.40
CA LYS A 92 10.68 -4.45 5.98
C LYS A 92 10.52 -5.95 5.70
N ASP A 93 11.10 -6.80 6.52
CA ASP A 93 10.98 -8.25 6.40
C ASP A 93 9.53 -8.73 6.54
N THR A 94 8.74 -8.08 7.40
CA THR A 94 7.32 -8.39 7.58
C THR A 94 6.51 -8.02 6.33
N LEU A 95 6.74 -6.83 5.76
CA LEU A 95 6.08 -6.40 4.53
C LEU A 95 6.41 -7.31 3.34
N VAL A 96 7.67 -7.73 3.21
CA VAL A 96 8.10 -8.70 2.20
C VAL A 96 7.37 -10.03 2.36
N LYS A 97 7.25 -10.55 3.60
CA LYS A 97 6.48 -11.78 3.88
C LYS A 97 5.01 -11.63 3.49
N TRP A 98 4.39 -10.48 3.78
CA TRP A 98 3.00 -10.24 3.41
C TRP A 98 2.80 -10.30 1.90
N LYS A 99 3.70 -9.65 1.16
CA LYS A 99 3.72 -9.67 -0.31
C LYS A 99 3.93 -11.08 -0.87
N ASP A 100 4.87 -11.83 -0.31
CA ASP A 100 5.27 -13.14 -0.85
C ASP A 100 4.30 -14.27 -0.50
N ASN A 101 3.58 -14.17 0.62
CA ASN A 101 2.61 -15.19 1.02
C ASN A 101 1.37 -15.21 0.10
N GLN A 102 1.01 -14.08 -0.51
CA GLN A 102 -0.20 -13.93 -1.36
C GLN A 102 -1.51 -14.40 -0.68
N GLU A 103 -1.52 -14.46 0.65
CA GLU A 103 -2.66 -14.85 1.49
C GLU A 103 -3.25 -13.63 2.21
N ALA A 104 -4.48 -13.78 2.70
CA ALA A 104 -5.13 -12.72 3.45
C ALA A 104 -4.42 -12.47 4.78
N ILE A 105 -3.83 -11.29 4.92
CA ILE A 105 -3.06 -10.85 6.10
C ILE A 105 -3.99 -10.52 7.27
N VAL A 106 -5.12 -9.89 6.96
CA VAL A 106 -6.20 -9.59 7.90
C VAL A 106 -7.55 -9.80 7.21
N LYS A 107 -8.61 -10.03 7.99
CA LYS A 107 -10.00 -10.02 7.50
C LYS A 107 -10.76 -8.88 8.14
N ILE A 108 -11.40 -8.05 7.34
CA ILE A 108 -12.18 -6.89 7.77
C ILE A 108 -13.58 -7.04 7.19
N ASN A 109 -14.59 -7.18 8.05
CA ASN A 109 -15.99 -7.39 7.64
C ASN A 109 -16.18 -8.56 6.65
N GLY A 110 -15.37 -9.61 6.77
CA GLY A 110 -15.42 -10.79 5.89
C GLY A 110 -14.55 -10.68 4.63
N VAL A 111 -14.02 -9.50 4.30
CA VAL A 111 -13.10 -9.29 3.16
C VAL A 111 -11.67 -9.53 3.61
N GLY A 112 -10.93 -10.41 2.92
CA GLY A 112 -9.51 -10.64 3.18
C GLY A 112 -8.63 -9.59 2.52
N ILE A 113 -7.67 -9.00 3.25
CA ILE A 113 -6.72 -8.05 2.67
C ILE A 113 -5.45 -8.76 2.28
N VAL A 114 -5.09 -8.72 1.00
CA VAL A 114 -3.89 -9.34 0.45
C VAL A 114 -2.94 -8.22 0.00
N VAL A 115 -1.67 -8.32 0.38
CA VAL A 115 -0.65 -7.36 -0.06
C VAL A 115 -0.05 -7.87 -1.37
N SER A 116 -0.24 -7.14 -2.47
CA SER A 116 0.34 -7.51 -3.76
C SER A 116 1.68 -6.84 -4.02
N LYS A 117 1.88 -5.64 -3.46
CA LYS A 117 3.10 -4.84 -3.59
C LYS A 117 3.37 -4.13 -2.27
N GLU A 118 4.64 -3.96 -1.95
CA GLU A 118 5.09 -3.19 -0.79
C GLU A 118 6.17 -2.18 -1.22
N ASN A 119 6.21 -1.04 -0.54
CA ASN A 119 7.29 -0.09 -0.65
C ASN A 119 7.58 0.57 0.71
N ALA A 120 8.76 0.31 1.26
CA ALA A 120 9.24 0.90 2.49
C ALA A 120 10.52 1.74 2.32
N ASP A 121 10.80 2.26 1.11
CA ASP A 121 12.02 3.02 0.84
C ASP A 121 12.05 4.37 1.59
N LYS A 122 10.88 4.93 1.86
CA LYS A 122 10.72 6.19 2.61
C LYS A 122 10.64 5.98 4.13
N LEU A 123 10.82 4.75 4.62
CA LEU A 123 10.90 4.45 6.05
C LEU A 123 12.36 4.55 6.50
N ILE A 124 12.61 5.42 7.48
CA ILE A 124 13.96 5.72 7.98
C ILE A 124 14.12 5.21 9.42
N GLY A 125 15.23 4.51 9.68
CA GLY A 125 15.64 4.11 11.02
C GLY A 125 16.51 5.18 11.67
N ILE A 126 16.20 5.56 12.91
CA ILE A 126 17.02 6.46 13.74
C ILE A 126 17.56 5.78 14.99
#